data_AF-A0A293NEA8-F1
#
_entry.id   AF-A0A293NEA8-F1
#
_cell.length_a   1.000
_cell.length_b   1.000
_cell.length_c   1.000
_cell.angle_alpha   90.00
_cell.angle_beta   90.00
_cell.angle_gamma   90.00
#
_symmetry.space_group_name_H-M   'P 1'
#
loop_
_entity.id
_entity.type
_entity.pdbx_description
1 polymer ?
#
loop_
_entity_poly.entity_id
_entity_poly.type
_entity_poly.pdbx_seq_one_letter_code
_entity_poly.pdbx_strand_id
1 'polypeptide(L)'
;MARPTGLHAIEPLRLPKDNQMNSMKNGAHVAAVITVALLGVPDVASSEVTPQHANVHPDNTIDILDLLQIVGSMHEYCECPEDVNGDGQVNVTDIRQVIMFWGQTVDPIEPETDDGASEIPDVDQHAETVYAGPDPVLLDGIYYDALSRNRNRAELGIELEQGWRTRAHNREYGIDVLPYAYGGGVDYNADMTYSATDLQRFEDWLDEHVPNGYTGPVVLDMEGEWWVRMSNATESEMAEIIDFYIQGLEYAEALRPNAKFGYWGLPKKHMTVDHYTGPSMARLLQASGAIFPDTYETNPGRDDSTRLKKHVERCIELVRGEVPVYTQMFPRHRNAETRQWCYYFDDDEFLRDQARASLDARWVDARGRTHRVAGIAVWDYYNYVRLYHDDWHDLSNREISALWNEIDARHVELYGALRRLVSEYAVAGDAVADGAKPAARELPARPKRFAQRRPAQKLQKAQSVKRTVRTTSSSGRGTRGKTR
;
A
#
# COMPACT_ATOMS: atom_id res chain seq x y z
N MET A 1 -18.35 25.02 59.92
CA MET A 1 -17.48 24.18 59.07
C MET A 1 -17.71 24.60 57.63
N ALA A 2 -16.74 25.30 57.05
CA ALA A 2 -16.82 25.95 55.75
C ALA A 2 -16.44 24.98 54.61
N ARG A 3 -17.09 25.12 53.45
CA ARG A 3 -16.67 24.50 52.18
C ARG A 3 -15.67 25.43 51.48
N PRO A 4 -14.63 24.93 50.80
CA PRO A 4 -13.83 25.75 49.90
C PRO A 4 -14.34 25.67 48.45
N THR A 5 -14.50 26.84 47.86
CA THR A 5 -14.65 27.11 46.42
C THR A 5 -13.29 27.45 45.83
N GLY A 6 -12.96 26.91 44.65
CA GLY A 6 -11.81 27.39 43.87
C GLY A 6 -11.43 26.46 42.71
N LEU A 7 -11.99 26.69 41.54
CA LEU A 7 -11.51 26.17 40.26
C LEU A 7 -11.16 27.39 39.40
N HIS A 8 -9.87 27.60 39.18
CA HIS A 8 -9.34 28.62 38.27
C HIS A 8 -9.36 28.07 36.84
N ALA A 9 -9.94 28.84 35.91
CA ALA A 9 -9.84 28.59 34.48
C ALA A 9 -8.44 28.96 33.98
N ILE A 10 -7.84 28.09 33.17
CA ILE A 10 -6.59 28.32 32.46
C ILE A 10 -6.94 28.92 31.09
N GLU A 11 -6.49 30.14 30.79
CA GLU A 11 -6.57 30.73 29.46
C GLU A 11 -5.57 30.06 28.50
N PRO A 12 -5.93 29.82 27.22
CA PRO A 12 -5.00 29.26 26.24
C PRO A 12 -4.00 30.32 25.76
N LEU A 13 -2.71 29.94 25.75
CA LEU A 13 -1.59 30.70 25.20
C LEU A 13 -1.84 31.04 23.72
N ARG A 14 -1.92 32.33 23.38
CA ARG A 14 -1.87 32.81 21.99
C ARG A 14 -0.41 32.89 21.53
N LEU A 15 -0.07 32.13 20.49
CA LEU A 15 1.21 32.28 19.78
C LEU A 15 1.20 33.55 18.88
N PRO A 16 2.35 34.21 18.64
CA PRO A 16 2.43 35.44 17.87
C PRO A 16 2.15 35.20 16.38
N LYS A 17 1.31 36.04 15.78
CA LYS A 17 0.86 35.97 14.38
C LYS A 17 1.94 36.33 13.34
N ASP A 18 3.11 36.79 13.77
CA ASP A 18 4.06 37.45 12.89
C ASP A 18 4.98 36.48 12.12
N ASN A 19 5.05 35.20 12.50
CA ASN A 19 5.84 34.19 11.77
C ASN A 19 5.12 33.55 10.57
N GLN A 20 3.79 33.57 10.52
CA GLN A 20 3.03 33.00 9.39
C GLN A 20 3.12 33.86 8.11
N MET A 21 3.31 35.17 8.25
CA MET A 21 3.30 36.08 7.10
C MET A 21 4.56 36.03 6.24
N ASN A 22 5.71 35.58 6.77
CA ASN A 22 6.95 35.47 5.99
C ASN A 22 6.99 34.18 5.16
N SER A 23 6.42 33.07 5.65
CA SER A 23 6.32 31.80 4.92
C SER A 23 5.41 31.91 3.69
N MET A 24 4.27 32.62 3.80
CA MET A 24 3.34 32.80 2.69
C MET A 24 3.89 33.71 1.57
N LYS A 25 4.74 34.68 1.92
CA LYS A 25 5.41 35.53 0.92
C LYS A 25 6.42 34.75 0.10
N ASN A 26 7.16 33.83 0.72
CA ASN A 26 8.14 33.02 0.01
C ASN A 26 7.46 32.02 -0.94
N GLY A 27 6.37 31.37 -0.50
CA GLY A 27 5.60 30.45 -1.37
C GLY A 27 4.96 31.14 -2.58
N ALA A 28 4.43 32.36 -2.42
CA ALA A 28 3.86 33.13 -3.53
C ALA A 28 4.92 33.58 -4.55
N HIS A 29 6.14 33.91 -4.10
CA HIS A 29 7.23 34.24 -5.02
C HIS A 29 7.72 33.01 -5.80
N VAL A 30 7.87 31.85 -5.15
CA VAL A 30 8.26 30.60 -5.83
C VAL A 30 7.24 30.19 -6.90
N ALA A 31 5.94 30.22 -6.57
CA ALA A 31 4.88 29.91 -7.53
C ALA A 31 4.84 30.90 -8.71
N ALA A 32 5.09 32.19 -8.47
CA ALA A 32 5.15 33.20 -9.52
C ALA A 32 6.37 33.03 -10.43
N VAL A 33 7.54 32.72 -9.87
CA VAL A 33 8.78 32.46 -10.63
C VAL A 33 8.63 31.22 -11.53
N ILE A 34 8.07 30.13 -11.00
CA ILE A 34 7.79 28.90 -11.78
C ILE A 34 6.79 29.19 -12.90
N THR A 35 5.73 29.94 -12.63
CA THR A 35 4.71 30.30 -13.64
C THR A 35 5.31 31.16 -14.76
N VAL A 36 6.21 32.10 -14.45
CA VAL A 36 6.90 32.93 -15.43
C VAL A 36 7.93 32.11 -16.23
N ALA A 37 8.66 31.20 -15.57
CA ALA A 37 9.60 30.31 -16.22
C ALA A 37 8.91 29.41 -17.26
N LEU A 38 7.73 28.87 -16.94
CA LEU A 38 6.96 27.97 -17.82
C LEU A 38 6.24 28.68 -18.97
N LEU A 39 5.91 29.97 -18.84
CA LEU A 39 5.08 30.71 -19.83
C LEU A 39 5.83 31.71 -20.71
N GLY A 40 7.09 32.04 -20.40
CA GLY A 40 7.90 32.93 -21.24
C GLY A 40 8.35 32.27 -22.55
N VAL A 41 8.35 33.02 -23.64
CA VAL A 41 8.71 32.61 -25.02
C VAL A 41 10.01 31.76 -25.04
N PRO A 42 10.08 30.69 -25.85
CA PRO A 42 11.27 29.85 -25.96
C PRO A 42 12.37 30.63 -26.69
N ASP A 43 13.24 31.28 -25.92
CA ASP A 43 14.55 31.69 -26.44
C ASP A 43 15.56 30.60 -26.15
N VAL A 44 16.46 30.44 -27.12
CA VAL A 44 17.28 29.27 -27.43
C VAL A 44 17.99 28.71 -26.20
N ALA A 45 17.70 27.46 -25.84
CA ALA A 45 18.57 26.69 -24.95
C ALA A 45 19.98 26.66 -25.56
N SER A 46 20.96 27.20 -24.86
CA SER A 46 22.37 26.97 -25.17
C SER A 46 22.59 25.46 -25.28
N SER A 47 23.07 25.00 -26.43
CA SER A 47 23.30 23.56 -26.70
C SER A 47 24.40 22.92 -25.86
N GLU A 48 24.96 23.66 -24.89
CA GLU A 48 26.11 23.26 -24.08
C GLU A 48 25.71 22.83 -22.65
N VAL A 49 24.45 23.01 -22.24
CA VAL A 49 23.98 22.58 -20.91
C VAL A 49 23.71 21.06 -20.91
N THR A 50 24.28 20.36 -19.94
CA THR A 50 24.13 18.90 -19.75
C THR A 50 23.40 18.62 -18.43
N PRO A 51 22.88 17.40 -18.21
CA PRO A 51 22.32 17.02 -16.91
C PRO A 51 23.29 17.29 -15.75
N GLN A 52 24.60 17.06 -15.93
CA GLN A 52 25.61 17.37 -14.92
C GLN A 52 25.62 18.85 -14.50
N HIS A 53 25.37 19.78 -15.42
CA HIS A 53 25.30 21.20 -15.09
C HIS A 53 24.03 21.55 -14.29
N ALA A 54 22.93 20.83 -14.52
CA ALA A 54 21.66 21.05 -13.84
C ALA A 54 21.58 20.40 -12.44
N ASN A 55 22.50 19.51 -12.11
CA ASN A 55 22.64 18.90 -10.78
C ASN A 55 23.51 19.78 -9.87
N VAL A 56 22.95 20.91 -9.43
CA VAL A 56 23.65 21.90 -8.59
C VAL A 56 23.75 21.46 -7.13
N HIS A 57 22.86 20.55 -6.69
CA HIS A 57 22.93 19.88 -5.41
C HIS A 57 23.67 18.53 -5.57
N PRO A 58 24.68 18.21 -4.72
CA PRO A 58 25.56 17.06 -4.94
C PRO A 58 24.97 15.72 -4.45
N ASP A 59 23.74 15.39 -4.85
CA ASP A 59 23.08 14.09 -4.56
C ASP A 59 22.87 13.20 -5.79
N ASN A 60 23.32 13.68 -6.96
CA ASN A 60 23.22 13.03 -8.26
C ASN A 60 21.79 12.88 -8.82
N THR A 61 20.81 13.58 -8.26
CA THR A 61 19.42 13.55 -8.74
C THR A 61 18.94 14.97 -8.97
N ILE A 62 18.50 15.27 -10.19
CA ILE A 62 18.00 16.62 -10.52
C ILE A 62 16.56 16.75 -10.02
N ASP A 63 16.37 17.42 -8.88
CA ASP A 63 15.10 17.52 -8.18
C ASP A 63 14.82 18.91 -7.58
N ILE A 64 13.95 18.95 -6.56
CA ILE A 64 13.55 20.18 -5.89
C ILE A 64 14.69 20.86 -5.13
N LEU A 65 15.69 20.12 -4.68
CA LEU A 65 16.84 20.68 -3.99
C LEU A 65 17.68 21.52 -4.94
N ASP A 66 17.90 21.06 -6.18
CA ASP A 66 18.57 21.85 -7.23
C ASP A 66 17.83 23.15 -7.51
N LEU A 67 16.51 23.05 -7.68
CA LEU A 67 15.67 24.21 -7.96
C LEU A 67 15.67 25.21 -6.81
N LEU A 68 15.57 24.73 -5.57
CA LEU A 68 15.61 25.59 -4.38
C LEU A 68 16.96 26.28 -4.22
N GLN A 69 18.05 25.61 -4.60
CA GLN A 69 19.39 26.17 -4.55
C GLN A 69 19.55 27.31 -5.56
N ILE A 70 19.09 27.13 -6.81
CA ILE A 70 19.08 28.22 -7.82
C ILE A 70 18.17 29.37 -7.39
N VAL A 71 16.97 29.07 -6.86
CA VAL A 71 16.05 30.10 -6.40
C VAL A 71 16.66 30.91 -5.25
N GLY A 72 17.42 30.25 -4.37
CA GLY A 72 18.16 30.86 -3.28
C GLY A 72 19.22 31.85 -3.75
N SER A 73 19.84 31.60 -4.90
CA SER A 73 20.91 32.40 -5.49
C SER A 73 20.45 33.32 -6.62
N MET A 74 19.14 33.50 -6.85
CA MET A 74 18.65 34.36 -7.93
C MET A 74 19.19 35.79 -7.83
N HIS A 75 19.54 36.36 -8.98
CA HIS A 75 20.13 37.70 -9.14
C HIS A 75 21.55 37.85 -8.59
N GLU A 76 22.20 36.75 -8.21
CA GLU A 76 23.64 36.75 -7.96
C GLU A 76 24.42 36.74 -9.28
N TYR A 77 25.50 37.51 -9.29
CA TYR A 77 26.49 37.47 -10.36
C TYR A 77 27.64 36.60 -9.85
N CYS A 78 27.70 35.35 -10.30
CA CYS A 78 28.76 34.41 -9.91
C CYS A 78 29.06 33.40 -11.01
N GLU A 79 30.32 32.92 -11.04
CA GLU A 79 30.70 31.64 -11.67
C GLU A 79 30.50 30.55 -10.62
N CYS A 80 29.25 30.20 -10.38
CA CYS A 80 28.80 29.32 -9.32
C CYS A 80 28.02 28.13 -9.93
N PRO A 81 27.87 27.01 -9.22
CA PRO A 81 27.06 25.88 -9.70
C PRO A 81 25.65 26.29 -10.11
N GLU A 82 25.07 27.30 -9.45
CA GLU A 82 23.73 27.81 -9.72
C GLU A 82 23.60 28.59 -11.04
N ASP A 83 24.71 29.02 -11.65
CA ASP A 83 24.79 29.61 -13.00
C ASP A 83 24.93 28.48 -14.04
N VAL A 84 23.85 27.71 -14.18
CA VAL A 84 23.79 26.46 -14.95
C VAL A 84 24.16 26.65 -16.42
N ASN A 85 23.87 27.82 -17.00
CA ASN A 85 24.21 28.13 -18.39
C ASN A 85 25.60 28.79 -18.56
N GLY A 86 26.26 29.17 -17.46
CA GLY A 86 27.58 29.79 -17.44
C GLY A 86 27.61 31.21 -18.01
N ASP A 87 26.50 31.96 -17.98
CA ASP A 87 26.42 33.32 -18.52
C ASP A 87 26.84 34.41 -17.53
N GLY A 88 27.22 34.00 -16.31
CA GLY A 88 27.66 34.85 -15.21
C GLY A 88 26.52 35.44 -14.38
N GLN A 89 25.26 35.01 -14.59
CA GLN A 89 24.08 35.48 -13.87
C GLN A 89 23.10 34.35 -13.55
N VAL A 90 22.86 34.11 -12.26
CA VAL A 90 21.81 33.18 -11.82
C VAL A 90 20.43 33.82 -12.04
N ASN A 91 19.67 33.34 -13.03
CA ASN A 91 18.40 33.91 -13.44
C ASN A 91 17.36 32.84 -13.87
N VAL A 92 16.26 33.29 -14.47
CA VAL A 92 15.16 32.40 -14.90
C VAL A 92 15.62 31.40 -15.97
N THR A 93 16.68 31.71 -16.71
CA THR A 93 17.27 30.82 -17.70
C THR A 93 17.84 29.57 -17.03
N ASP A 94 18.52 29.69 -15.90
CA ASP A 94 19.10 28.56 -15.14
C ASP A 94 18.01 27.67 -14.55
N ILE A 95 16.95 28.28 -14.00
CA ILE A 95 15.75 27.56 -13.52
C ILE A 95 15.16 26.68 -14.63
N ARG A 96 15.07 27.20 -15.85
CA ARG A 96 14.54 26.44 -16.99
C ARG A 96 15.44 25.27 -17.36
N GLN A 97 16.76 25.41 -17.24
CA GLN A 97 17.70 24.32 -17.50
C GLN A 97 17.51 23.18 -16.49
N VAL A 98 17.36 23.48 -15.21
CA VAL A 98 17.05 22.44 -14.19
C VAL A 98 15.72 21.74 -14.47
N ILE A 99 14.67 22.49 -14.79
CA ILE A 99 13.37 21.91 -15.15
C ILE A 99 13.48 21.02 -16.40
N MET A 100 14.33 21.37 -17.37
CA MET A 100 14.54 20.58 -18.58
C MET A 100 15.12 19.19 -18.30
N PHE A 101 15.94 19.06 -17.25
CA PHE A 101 16.58 17.81 -16.86
C PHE A 101 15.92 17.15 -15.63
N TRP A 102 14.73 17.59 -15.23
CA TRP A 102 14.05 17.12 -14.02
C TRP A 102 13.89 15.60 -13.94
N GLY A 103 14.25 15.02 -12.79
CA GLY A 103 14.16 13.59 -12.50
C GLY A 103 15.24 12.74 -13.18
N GLN A 104 16.21 13.35 -13.88
CA GLN A 104 17.36 12.62 -14.39
C GLN A 104 18.40 12.41 -13.28
N THR A 105 19.08 11.27 -13.35
CA THR A 105 20.23 10.96 -12.51
C THR A 105 21.51 11.27 -13.27
N VAL A 106 22.47 11.89 -12.62
CA VAL A 106 23.81 12.12 -13.18
C VAL A 106 24.78 11.05 -12.68
N ASP A 107 25.60 10.51 -13.57
CA ASP A 107 26.68 9.63 -13.14
C ASP A 107 27.64 10.43 -12.23
N PRO A 108 28.06 9.86 -11.08
CA PRO A 108 29.06 10.50 -10.24
C PRO A 108 30.29 10.82 -11.09
N ILE A 109 30.74 12.08 -11.05
CA ILE A 109 32.03 12.42 -11.63
C ILE A 109 33.06 11.69 -10.78
N GLU A 110 33.56 10.56 -11.27
CA GLU A 110 34.69 9.89 -10.64
C GLU A 110 35.82 10.94 -10.57
N PRO A 111 36.33 11.26 -9.36
CA PRO A 111 37.42 12.21 -9.25
C PRO A 111 38.54 11.68 -10.13
N GLU A 112 39.03 12.49 -11.08
CA GLU A 112 40.18 12.14 -11.90
C GLU A 112 41.31 11.72 -10.95
N THR A 113 41.51 10.41 -10.80
CA THR A 113 42.61 9.87 -10.01
C THR A 113 43.85 10.08 -10.84
N ASP A 114 44.64 11.08 -10.47
CA ASP A 114 46.03 11.25 -10.92
C ASP A 114 46.73 9.89 -10.87
N ASP A 115 47.25 9.46 -12.01
CA ASP A 115 47.68 8.09 -12.35
C ASP A 115 48.91 7.65 -11.55
N GLY A 116 48.75 7.44 -10.24
CA GLY A 116 49.74 6.87 -9.34
C GLY A 116 49.54 5.37 -9.18
N ALA A 117 50.12 4.59 -10.11
CA ALA A 117 50.14 3.14 -10.12
C ALA A 117 50.31 2.52 -8.71
N SER A 118 49.27 1.82 -8.25
CA SER A 118 49.35 0.93 -7.10
C SER A 118 48.63 -0.38 -7.43
N GLU A 119 49.38 -1.47 -7.33
CA GLU A 119 48.93 -2.84 -7.54
C GLU A 119 47.67 -3.11 -6.70
N ILE A 120 46.58 -3.44 -7.38
CA ILE A 120 45.33 -3.89 -6.74
C ILE A 120 45.59 -5.33 -6.25
N PRO A 121 45.51 -5.62 -4.94
CA PRO A 121 45.50 -6.99 -4.47
C PRO A 121 44.18 -7.64 -4.85
N ASP A 122 44.27 -8.89 -5.30
CA ASP A 122 43.19 -9.83 -5.60
C ASP A 122 42.10 -9.76 -4.52
N VAL A 123 41.02 -9.03 -4.80
CA VAL A 123 39.85 -8.92 -3.91
C VAL A 123 39.06 -10.21 -4.08
N ASP A 124 39.14 -11.03 -3.04
CA ASP A 124 38.36 -12.23 -2.80
C ASP A 124 36.90 -12.05 -3.26
N GLN A 125 36.46 -12.82 -4.26
CA GLN A 125 35.11 -12.82 -4.82
C GLN A 125 34.11 -13.51 -3.87
N HIS A 126 34.12 -13.14 -2.60
CA HIS A 126 32.97 -13.36 -1.75
C HIS A 126 31.87 -12.44 -2.28
N ALA A 127 30.83 -13.02 -2.87
CA ALA A 127 29.60 -12.35 -3.23
C ALA A 127 28.98 -11.74 -1.97
N GLU A 128 29.46 -10.55 -1.63
CA GLU A 128 29.00 -9.73 -0.53
C GLU A 128 27.50 -9.52 -0.73
N THR A 129 26.71 -10.13 0.14
CA THR A 129 25.25 -10.11 0.11
C THR A 129 24.78 -8.76 0.67
N VAL A 130 25.16 -7.65 0.04
CA VAL A 130 24.99 -6.30 0.59
C VAL A 130 23.75 -5.65 0.02
N TYR A 131 22.56 -6.15 0.40
CA TYR A 131 21.41 -5.35 0.85
C TYR A 131 20.26 -6.28 1.30
N ALA A 132 20.52 -7.08 2.34
CA ALA A 132 19.43 -7.70 3.09
C ALA A 132 18.83 -6.60 3.97
N GLY A 133 17.66 -6.05 3.59
CA GLY A 133 16.86 -5.27 4.52
C GLY A 133 16.66 -6.02 5.85
N PRO A 134 16.22 -5.33 6.92
CA PRO A 134 15.95 -5.96 8.22
C PRO A 134 15.11 -7.22 8.04
N ASP A 135 15.23 -8.16 8.98
CA ASP A 135 14.43 -9.37 8.95
C ASP A 135 12.96 -9.07 8.70
N PRO A 136 12.29 -9.86 7.84
CA PRO A 136 10.93 -9.55 7.44
C PRO A 136 10.07 -9.43 8.69
N VAL A 137 9.28 -8.35 8.77
CA VAL A 137 8.37 -8.14 9.90
C VAL A 137 7.00 -8.77 9.63
N LEU A 138 6.31 -9.16 10.70
CA LEU A 138 4.91 -9.55 10.66
C LEU A 138 4.06 -8.37 11.13
N LEU A 139 3.05 -8.00 10.36
CA LEU A 139 2.18 -6.87 10.64
C LEU A 139 0.71 -7.28 10.76
N ASP A 140 -0.04 -6.55 11.59
CA ASP A 140 -1.48 -6.68 11.74
C ASP A 140 -2.21 -5.71 10.81
N GLY A 141 -2.64 -6.21 9.65
CA GLY A 141 -3.42 -5.47 8.66
C GLY A 141 -4.93 -5.73 8.76
N ILE A 142 -5.42 -6.30 9.86
CA ILE A 142 -6.83 -6.64 10.00
C ILE A 142 -7.67 -5.37 10.11
N TYR A 143 -8.77 -5.34 9.36
CA TYR A 143 -9.74 -4.27 9.43
C TYR A 143 -10.69 -4.46 10.61
N TYR A 144 -10.39 -3.78 11.72
CA TYR A 144 -11.29 -3.66 12.86
C TYR A 144 -12.35 -2.58 12.59
N ASP A 145 -13.63 -2.90 12.81
CA ASP A 145 -14.75 -1.99 12.63
C ASP A 145 -14.63 -0.73 13.49
N ALA A 146 -13.93 -0.79 14.62
CA ALA A 146 -13.59 0.37 15.44
C ALA A 146 -12.83 1.46 14.67
N LEU A 147 -12.15 1.11 13.58
CA LEU A 147 -11.44 2.00 12.65
C LEU A 147 -12.29 2.37 11.42
N SER A 148 -13.59 2.06 11.43
CA SER A 148 -14.46 2.29 10.28
C SER A 148 -14.90 3.74 10.17
N ARG A 149 -14.86 4.26 8.94
CA ARG A 149 -15.50 5.55 8.59
C ARG A 149 -17.02 5.52 8.80
N ASN A 150 -17.64 4.35 8.84
CA ASN A 150 -19.05 4.22 9.17
C ASN A 150 -19.24 4.27 10.69
N ARG A 151 -19.79 5.37 11.19
CA ARG A 151 -19.98 5.61 12.63
C ARG A 151 -20.70 4.47 13.35
N ASN A 152 -21.77 3.91 12.78
CA ASN A 152 -22.52 2.84 13.44
C ASN A 152 -21.69 1.55 13.56
N ARG A 153 -20.87 1.25 12.54
CA ARG A 153 -19.92 0.12 12.60
C ARG A 153 -18.82 0.38 13.62
N ALA A 154 -18.26 1.60 13.65
CA ALA A 154 -17.24 1.98 14.63
C ALA A 154 -17.76 1.88 16.07
N GLU A 155 -18.93 2.45 16.34
CA GLU A 155 -19.58 2.37 17.65
C GLU A 155 -19.81 0.91 18.08
N LEU A 156 -20.32 0.05 17.18
CA LEU A 156 -20.52 -1.37 17.48
C LEU A 156 -19.19 -2.11 17.72
N GLY A 157 -18.17 -1.85 16.88
CA GLY A 157 -16.83 -2.43 17.01
C GLY A 157 -16.15 -2.08 18.33
N ILE A 158 -16.34 -0.83 18.79
CA ILE A 158 -15.86 -0.33 20.09
C ILE A 158 -16.67 -0.97 21.22
N GLU A 159 -18.01 -0.91 21.16
CA GLU A 159 -18.92 -1.42 22.21
C GLU A 159 -18.66 -2.90 22.52
N LEU A 160 -18.45 -3.72 21.49
CA LEU A 160 -18.25 -5.16 21.64
C LEU A 160 -16.78 -5.58 21.69
N GLU A 161 -15.86 -4.62 21.78
CA GLU A 161 -14.41 -4.83 21.79
C GLU A 161 -13.94 -5.78 20.68
N GLN A 162 -14.48 -5.64 19.46
CA GLN A 162 -14.18 -6.52 18.33
C GLN A 162 -12.67 -6.71 18.19
N GLY A 163 -12.14 -7.93 18.08
CA GLY A 163 -10.69 -8.13 17.86
C GLY A 163 -9.81 -8.08 19.10
N TRP A 164 -10.35 -7.97 20.31
CA TRP A 164 -9.54 -7.70 21.50
C TRP A 164 -8.50 -8.80 21.79
N ARG A 165 -8.80 -10.08 21.54
CA ARG A 165 -7.83 -11.16 21.78
C ARG A 165 -6.70 -11.12 20.77
N THR A 166 -7.04 -10.87 19.51
CA THR A 166 -6.06 -10.71 18.43
C THR A 166 -5.13 -9.54 18.70
N ARG A 167 -5.69 -8.36 19.03
CA ARG A 167 -4.88 -7.19 19.39
C ARG A 167 -4.01 -7.43 20.64
N ALA A 168 -4.54 -8.11 21.66
CA ALA A 168 -3.78 -8.43 22.85
C ALA A 168 -2.61 -9.38 22.54
N HIS A 169 -2.87 -10.42 21.76
CA HIS A 169 -1.84 -11.34 21.27
C HIS A 169 -0.77 -10.62 20.46
N ASN A 170 -1.17 -9.80 19.49
CA ASN A 170 -0.25 -9.06 18.64
C ASN A 170 0.64 -8.12 19.46
N ARG A 171 0.06 -7.38 20.42
CA ARG A 171 0.82 -6.55 21.36
C ARG A 171 1.79 -7.35 22.22
N GLU A 172 1.38 -8.51 22.75
CA GLU A 172 2.24 -9.40 23.56
C GLU A 172 3.48 -9.84 22.78
N TYR A 173 3.33 -10.05 21.47
CA TYR A 173 4.40 -10.55 20.60
C TYR A 173 5.10 -9.48 19.76
N GLY A 174 4.82 -8.19 19.99
CA GLY A 174 5.42 -7.09 19.24
C GLY A 174 5.07 -7.10 17.74
N ILE A 175 3.87 -7.56 17.39
CA ILE A 175 3.31 -7.47 16.04
C ILE A 175 2.60 -6.12 15.94
N ASP A 176 3.19 -5.21 15.16
CA ASP A 176 2.66 -3.86 14.99
C ASP A 176 1.43 -3.84 14.08
N VAL A 177 0.52 -2.91 14.37
CA VAL A 177 -0.62 -2.63 13.49
C VAL A 177 -0.11 -1.90 12.25
N LEU A 178 -0.52 -2.38 11.07
CA LEU A 178 -0.33 -1.69 9.80
C LEU A 178 -1.44 -0.65 9.64
N PRO A 179 -1.15 0.66 9.67
CA PRO A 179 -2.19 1.68 9.49
C PRO A 179 -2.74 1.64 8.06
N TYR A 180 -4.07 1.63 7.94
CA TYR A 180 -4.80 1.62 6.68
C TYR A 180 -5.75 2.81 6.58
N ALA A 181 -5.55 3.66 5.59
CA ALA A 181 -6.50 4.70 5.21
C ALA A 181 -7.58 4.10 4.30
N TYR A 182 -8.53 3.37 4.90
CA TYR A 182 -9.57 2.60 4.18
C TYR A 182 -10.53 3.47 3.36
N GLY A 183 -10.93 2.98 2.18
CA GLY A 183 -12.08 3.50 1.45
C GLY A 183 -11.85 4.86 0.78
N GLY A 184 -10.67 5.06 0.21
CA GLY A 184 -10.33 6.26 -0.56
C GLY A 184 -8.97 6.86 -0.23
N GLY A 185 -8.25 6.37 0.77
CA GLY A 185 -6.94 6.92 1.12
C GLY A 185 -7.01 8.43 1.34
N VAL A 186 -6.23 9.18 0.56
CA VAL A 186 -6.20 10.65 0.52
C VAL A 186 -7.46 11.24 -0.14
N ASP A 187 -8.00 10.58 -1.16
CA ASP A 187 -9.32 10.90 -1.76
C ASP A 187 -10.42 10.29 -0.88
N TYR A 188 -10.71 10.95 0.24
CA TYR A 188 -11.62 10.44 1.25
C TYR A 188 -13.00 10.02 0.71
N ASN A 189 -13.54 10.71 -0.31
CA ASN A 189 -14.84 10.38 -0.90
C ASN A 189 -14.76 9.35 -2.04
N ALA A 190 -13.55 9.00 -2.49
CA ALA A 190 -13.28 8.09 -3.61
C ALA A 190 -13.97 8.55 -4.92
N ASP A 191 -14.01 9.87 -5.15
CA ASP A 191 -14.63 10.49 -6.32
C ASP A 191 -13.62 10.96 -7.37
N MET A 192 -12.35 10.55 -7.20
CA MET A 192 -11.21 10.85 -8.07
C MET A 192 -10.87 12.35 -8.10
N THR A 193 -11.13 13.07 -7.01
CA THR A 193 -10.75 14.47 -6.82
C THR A 193 -10.22 14.69 -5.41
N TYR A 194 -9.06 15.34 -5.28
CA TYR A 194 -8.59 15.79 -3.97
C TYR A 194 -9.25 17.12 -3.59
N SER A 195 -10.44 17.08 -2.98
CA SER A 195 -11.08 18.29 -2.46
C SER A 195 -10.45 18.71 -1.13
N ALA A 196 -10.62 19.98 -0.74
CA ALA A 196 -10.18 20.46 0.57
C ALA A 196 -10.81 19.67 1.75
N THR A 197 -12.00 19.07 1.54
CA THR A 197 -12.62 18.22 2.56
C THR A 197 -11.92 16.87 2.67
N ASP A 198 -11.47 16.30 1.55
CA ASP A 198 -10.75 15.03 1.54
C ASP A 198 -9.40 15.17 2.25
N LEU A 199 -8.67 16.22 1.87
CA LEU A 199 -7.38 16.58 2.44
C LEU A 199 -7.45 16.78 3.96
N GLN A 200 -8.41 17.60 4.44
CA GLN A 200 -8.60 17.80 5.89
C GLN A 200 -8.95 16.50 6.63
N ARG A 201 -9.84 15.66 6.05
CA ARG A 201 -10.22 14.39 6.70
C ARG A 201 -9.08 13.38 6.72
N PHE A 202 -8.22 13.40 5.70
CA PHE A 202 -7.03 12.57 5.67
C PHE A 202 -5.99 13.05 6.70
N GLU A 203 -5.79 14.36 6.86
CA GLU A 203 -4.99 14.94 7.94
C GLU A 203 -5.50 14.52 9.33
N ASP A 204 -6.80 14.68 9.59
CA ASP A 204 -7.42 14.27 10.85
C ASP A 204 -7.21 12.77 11.12
N TRP A 205 -7.34 11.94 10.09
CA TRP A 205 -7.08 10.50 10.17
C TRP A 205 -5.60 10.20 10.50
N LEU A 206 -4.66 10.89 9.85
CA LEU A 206 -3.23 10.74 10.13
C LEU A 206 -2.88 11.14 11.56
N ASP A 207 -3.45 12.23 12.08
CA ASP A 207 -3.21 12.68 13.45
C ASP A 207 -3.71 11.66 14.48
N GLU A 208 -4.79 10.96 14.19
CA GLU A 208 -5.34 9.93 15.06
C GLU A 208 -4.57 8.59 14.98
N HIS A 209 -4.08 8.20 13.80
CA HIS A 209 -3.59 6.83 13.56
C HIS A 209 -2.09 6.71 13.27
N VAL A 210 -1.43 7.79 12.84
CA VAL A 210 -0.03 7.79 12.39
C VAL A 210 0.75 8.88 13.12
N PRO A 211 1.51 8.53 14.18
CA PRO A 211 2.33 9.48 14.92
C PRO A 211 3.33 10.24 14.03
N ASN A 212 3.62 11.51 14.34
CA ASN A 212 4.53 12.36 13.53
C ASN A 212 5.92 11.75 13.28
N GLY A 213 6.43 10.93 14.20
CA GLY A 213 7.73 10.25 14.08
C GLY A 213 7.65 8.83 13.53
N TYR A 214 6.49 8.37 13.05
CA TYR A 214 6.33 7.03 12.53
C TYR A 214 7.14 6.83 11.24
N THR A 215 7.96 5.78 11.21
CA THR A 215 8.86 5.45 10.10
C THR A 215 8.45 4.18 9.35
N GLY A 216 7.35 3.57 9.78
CA GLY A 216 6.86 2.31 9.28
C GLY A 216 5.97 2.45 8.04
N PRO A 217 5.50 1.31 7.51
CA PRO A 217 4.56 1.29 6.39
C PRO A 217 3.19 1.88 6.76
N VAL A 218 2.59 2.61 5.82
CA VAL A 218 1.19 3.10 5.87
C VAL A 218 0.52 2.79 4.55
N VAL A 219 -0.66 2.16 4.60
CA VAL A 219 -1.39 1.74 3.39
C VAL A 219 -2.49 2.74 3.05
N LEU A 220 -2.48 3.20 1.81
CA LEU A 220 -3.55 3.96 1.18
C LEU A 220 -4.45 3.00 0.39
N ASP A 221 -5.66 2.77 0.88
CA ASP A 221 -6.60 1.84 0.26
C ASP A 221 -7.54 2.60 -0.70
N MET A 222 -7.06 2.76 -1.93
CA MET A 222 -7.71 3.52 -3.01
C MET A 222 -8.18 2.59 -4.14
N GLU A 223 -9.35 1.99 -3.93
CA GLU A 223 -9.99 1.05 -4.87
C GLU A 223 -11.15 1.66 -5.68
N GLY A 224 -11.16 2.99 -5.86
CA GLY A 224 -12.21 3.71 -6.60
C GLY A 224 -12.23 3.41 -8.11
N GLU A 225 -12.80 4.32 -8.90
CA GLU A 225 -12.99 4.10 -10.34
C GLU A 225 -11.67 3.75 -11.07
N TRP A 226 -10.59 4.44 -10.74
CA TRP A 226 -9.31 4.25 -11.40
C TRP A 226 -8.65 2.91 -11.11
N TRP A 227 -8.89 2.32 -9.94
CA TRP A 227 -8.44 0.96 -9.64
C TRP A 227 -8.93 -0.03 -10.69
N VAL A 228 -10.21 0.05 -11.08
CA VAL A 228 -10.77 -0.83 -12.11
C VAL A 228 -10.12 -0.53 -13.47
N ARG A 229 -10.00 0.76 -13.82
CA ARG A 229 -9.47 1.22 -15.10
C ARG A 229 -8.00 0.85 -15.34
N MET A 230 -7.15 0.89 -14.32
CA MET A 230 -5.71 0.52 -14.41
C MET A 230 -5.46 -0.80 -15.14
N SER A 231 -6.36 -1.77 -15.02
CA SER A 231 -6.16 -3.11 -15.60
C SER A 231 -6.27 -3.12 -17.14
N ASN A 232 -6.90 -2.11 -17.73
CA ASN A 232 -7.14 -2.01 -19.17
C ASN A 232 -6.79 -0.61 -19.74
N ALA A 233 -6.08 0.21 -18.97
CA ALA A 233 -5.76 1.58 -19.35
C ALA A 233 -4.84 1.59 -20.58
N THR A 234 -5.00 2.61 -21.41
CA THR A 234 -3.98 2.98 -22.41
C THR A 234 -2.76 3.62 -21.73
N GLU A 235 -1.64 3.77 -22.42
CA GLU A 235 -0.46 4.47 -21.85
C GLU A 235 -0.80 5.88 -21.34
N SER A 236 -1.58 6.64 -22.11
CA SER A 236 -1.99 8.00 -21.73
C SER A 236 -2.94 8.01 -20.52
N GLU A 237 -3.89 7.07 -20.46
CA GLU A 237 -4.81 6.96 -19.32
C GLU A 237 -4.07 6.46 -18.06
N MET A 238 -3.11 5.54 -18.21
CA MET A 238 -2.27 5.11 -17.10
C MET A 238 -1.42 6.26 -16.58
N ALA A 239 -0.87 7.11 -17.45
CA ALA A 239 -0.11 8.29 -17.02
C ALA A 239 -0.97 9.23 -16.17
N GLU A 240 -2.21 9.53 -16.60
CA GLU A 240 -3.16 10.35 -15.82
C GLU A 240 -3.48 9.72 -14.47
N ILE A 241 -3.75 8.41 -14.44
CA ILE A 241 -4.00 7.67 -13.19
C ILE A 241 -2.78 7.74 -12.27
N ILE A 242 -1.58 7.49 -12.80
CA ILE A 242 -0.32 7.53 -12.05
C ILE A 242 -0.09 8.92 -11.47
N ASP A 243 -0.27 9.98 -12.25
CA ASP A 243 0.00 11.35 -11.81
C ASP A 243 -0.87 11.74 -10.60
N PHE A 244 -2.14 11.34 -10.55
CA PHE A 244 -2.96 11.63 -9.36
C PHE A 244 -2.70 10.69 -8.19
N TYR A 245 -2.31 9.42 -8.41
CA TYR A 245 -1.81 8.60 -7.30
C TYR A 245 -0.51 9.18 -6.74
N ILE A 246 0.39 9.71 -7.57
CA ILE A 246 1.61 10.40 -7.11
C ILE A 246 1.26 11.67 -6.31
N GLN A 247 0.32 12.49 -6.79
CA GLN A 247 -0.13 13.67 -6.06
C GLN A 247 -0.66 13.33 -4.64
N GLY A 248 -1.33 12.19 -4.49
CA GLY A 248 -1.78 11.70 -3.18
C GLY A 248 -0.61 11.32 -2.27
N LEU A 249 0.41 10.63 -2.81
CA LEU A 249 1.63 10.29 -2.07
C LEU A 249 2.37 11.53 -1.62
N GLU A 250 2.61 12.49 -2.51
CA GLU A 250 3.30 13.75 -2.21
C GLU A 250 2.62 14.50 -1.06
N TYR A 251 1.28 14.55 -1.07
CA TYR A 251 0.52 15.16 0.03
C TYR A 251 0.69 14.41 1.35
N ALA A 252 0.60 13.07 1.33
CA ALA A 252 0.76 12.26 2.53
C ALA A 252 2.19 12.35 3.11
N GLU A 253 3.20 12.33 2.25
CA GLU A 253 4.61 12.45 2.61
C GLU A 253 4.94 13.83 3.16
N ALA A 254 4.36 14.90 2.60
CA ALA A 254 4.51 16.25 3.16
C ALA A 254 4.02 16.34 4.63
N LEU A 255 2.98 15.58 4.98
CA LEU A 255 2.42 15.54 6.34
C LEU A 255 3.17 14.59 7.29
N ARG A 256 3.77 13.52 6.76
CA ARG A 256 4.51 12.48 7.50
C ARG A 256 5.74 12.03 6.69
N PRO A 257 6.81 12.85 6.62
CA PRO A 257 7.93 12.61 5.69
C PRO A 257 8.76 11.36 5.99
N ASN A 258 8.61 10.80 7.20
CA ASN A 258 9.31 9.58 7.59
C ASN A 258 8.48 8.30 7.34
N ALA A 259 7.16 8.43 7.18
CA ALA A 259 6.28 7.29 7.00
C ALA A 259 6.39 6.75 5.57
N LYS A 260 6.26 5.44 5.42
CA LYS A 260 6.43 4.76 4.14
C LYS A 260 5.06 4.51 3.52
N PHE A 261 4.57 5.49 2.76
CA PHE A 261 3.27 5.41 2.11
C PHE A 261 3.30 4.56 0.84
N GLY A 262 2.17 3.96 0.54
CA GLY A 262 1.96 3.22 -0.69
C GLY A 262 0.54 2.72 -0.80
N TYR A 263 0.19 2.26 -1.99
CA TYR A 263 -1.17 1.87 -2.31
C TYR A 263 -1.41 0.38 -2.14
N TRP A 264 -2.55 0.05 -1.53
CA TRP A 264 -2.98 -1.34 -1.37
C TRP A 264 -3.06 -2.06 -2.72
N GLY A 265 -2.57 -3.30 -2.75
CA GLY A 265 -2.69 -4.22 -3.88
C GLY A 265 -1.90 -3.84 -5.13
N LEU A 266 -1.02 -2.82 -5.06
CA LEU A 266 -0.15 -2.44 -6.17
C LEU A 266 1.28 -2.98 -6.01
N PRO A 267 1.92 -3.45 -7.10
CA PRO A 267 1.31 -3.71 -8.41
C PRO A 267 0.34 -4.92 -8.37
N LYS A 268 -0.63 -4.96 -9.28
CA LYS A 268 -1.58 -6.07 -9.37
C LYS A 268 -0.92 -7.33 -9.92
N LYS A 269 -1.40 -8.52 -9.54
CA LYS A 269 -0.89 -9.82 -10.03
C LYS A 269 -0.76 -9.96 -11.55
N HIS A 270 -1.69 -9.38 -12.32
CA HIS A 270 -1.63 -9.46 -13.78
C HIS A 270 -0.56 -8.53 -14.39
N MET A 271 -0.10 -7.51 -13.65
CA MET A 271 0.96 -6.58 -14.06
C MET A 271 2.37 -7.15 -13.82
N THR A 272 2.47 -8.29 -13.15
CA THR A 272 3.75 -8.93 -12.79
C THR A 272 3.97 -10.26 -13.51
N VAL A 273 3.23 -10.53 -14.59
CA VAL A 273 3.46 -11.71 -15.43
C VAL A 273 4.57 -11.43 -16.45
N ASP A 274 5.31 -12.45 -16.88
CA ASP A 274 6.48 -12.29 -17.78
C ASP A 274 6.18 -11.56 -19.10
N HIS A 275 4.93 -11.65 -19.55
CA HIS A 275 4.48 -11.10 -20.82
C HIS A 275 3.47 -9.98 -20.62
N TYR A 276 3.56 -9.26 -19.49
CA TYR A 276 2.76 -8.05 -19.32
C TYR A 276 3.20 -7.02 -20.36
N THR A 277 2.29 -6.67 -21.27
CA THR A 277 2.48 -5.68 -22.34
C THR A 277 1.67 -4.41 -22.09
N GLY A 278 1.10 -4.26 -20.89
CA GLY A 278 0.35 -3.06 -20.54
C GLY A 278 1.28 -1.93 -20.08
N PRO A 279 0.68 -0.75 -19.81
CA PRO A 279 1.41 0.42 -19.36
C PRO A 279 2.26 0.18 -18.11
N SER A 280 3.42 0.83 -18.04
CA SER A 280 4.34 0.68 -16.91
C SER A 280 3.82 1.34 -15.64
N MET A 281 3.94 0.64 -14.51
CA MET A 281 3.66 1.17 -13.16
C MET A 281 4.90 1.77 -12.49
N ALA A 282 6.07 1.73 -13.14
CA ALA A 282 7.35 2.03 -12.51
C ALA A 282 7.39 3.39 -11.83
N ARG A 283 6.85 4.45 -12.47
CA ARG A 283 6.78 5.81 -11.91
C ARG A 283 6.08 5.83 -10.55
N LEU A 284 4.89 5.23 -10.46
CA LEU A 284 4.15 5.19 -9.20
C LEU A 284 4.85 4.36 -8.13
N LEU A 285 5.38 3.19 -8.51
CA LEU A 285 6.05 2.31 -7.55
C LEU A 285 7.34 2.92 -7.01
N GLN A 286 8.08 3.67 -7.82
CA GLN A 286 9.29 4.40 -7.41
C GLN A 286 8.97 5.63 -6.55
N ALA A 287 7.85 6.29 -6.82
CA ALA A 287 7.38 7.40 -5.99
C ALA A 287 6.79 6.94 -4.64
N SER A 288 6.55 5.65 -4.45
CA SER A 288 5.99 5.13 -3.18
C SER A 288 7.10 4.90 -2.15
N GLY A 289 6.87 5.28 -0.89
CA GLY A 289 7.75 4.90 0.23
C GLY A 289 7.69 3.42 0.63
N ALA A 290 6.64 2.70 0.24
CA ALA A 290 6.49 1.24 0.34
C ALA A 290 5.55 0.70 -0.74
N ILE A 291 5.66 -0.59 -1.07
CA ILE A 291 4.69 -1.26 -1.97
C ILE A 291 3.95 -2.40 -1.26
N PHE A 292 2.67 -2.56 -1.58
CA PHE A 292 1.75 -3.44 -0.86
C PHE A 292 1.02 -4.44 -1.79
N PRO A 293 1.75 -5.29 -2.54
CA PRO A 293 1.13 -6.27 -3.42
C PRO A 293 0.31 -7.29 -2.62
N ASP A 294 -0.85 -7.68 -3.15
CA ASP A 294 -1.68 -8.71 -2.54
C ASP A 294 -1.24 -10.10 -3.01
N THR A 295 -1.19 -11.07 -2.10
CA THR A 295 -0.96 -12.48 -2.42
C THR A 295 -2.21 -13.33 -2.16
N TYR A 296 -3.40 -12.72 -2.29
CA TYR A 296 -4.65 -13.40 -1.96
C TYR A 296 -4.86 -14.63 -2.86
N GLU A 297 -5.13 -15.78 -2.26
CA GLU A 297 -5.47 -16.99 -3.01
C GLU A 297 -6.99 -17.14 -3.13
N THR A 298 -7.45 -17.72 -4.24
CA THR A 298 -8.87 -18.00 -4.53
C THR A 298 -9.14 -19.45 -4.92
N ASN A 299 -8.11 -20.29 -5.03
CA ASN A 299 -8.16 -21.68 -5.47
C ASN A 299 -7.91 -22.67 -4.30
N PRO A 300 -8.87 -22.84 -3.38
CA PRO A 300 -8.72 -23.78 -2.27
C PRO A 300 -8.42 -25.20 -2.76
N GLY A 301 -7.49 -25.87 -2.09
CA GLY A 301 -6.99 -27.20 -2.39
C GLY A 301 -5.95 -27.29 -3.52
N ARG A 302 -5.49 -26.16 -4.07
CA ARG A 302 -4.38 -26.12 -5.04
C ARG A 302 -3.09 -25.71 -4.36
N ASP A 303 -1.98 -25.77 -5.09
CA ASP A 303 -0.69 -25.21 -4.67
C ASP A 303 -0.33 -24.11 -5.67
N ASP A 304 -0.57 -22.87 -5.26
CA ASP A 304 -0.30 -21.67 -6.05
C ASP A 304 0.98 -20.95 -5.59
N SER A 305 1.76 -21.57 -4.69
CA SER A 305 2.96 -20.99 -4.08
C SER A 305 3.97 -20.47 -5.10
N THR A 306 4.23 -21.21 -6.18
CA THR A 306 5.19 -20.79 -7.23
C THR A 306 4.71 -19.53 -7.96
N ARG A 307 3.41 -19.43 -8.25
CA ARG A 307 2.81 -18.29 -8.94
C ARG A 307 2.84 -17.05 -8.05
N LEU A 308 2.49 -17.20 -6.77
CA LEU A 308 2.49 -16.11 -5.80
C LEU A 308 3.91 -15.65 -5.46
N LYS A 309 4.85 -16.58 -5.30
CA LYS A 309 6.29 -16.26 -5.14
C LYS A 309 6.78 -15.40 -6.30
N LYS A 310 6.52 -15.82 -7.54
CA LYS A 310 6.94 -15.09 -8.74
C LYS A 310 6.35 -13.68 -8.84
N HIS A 311 5.08 -13.52 -8.46
CA HIS A 311 4.45 -12.21 -8.38
C HIS A 311 5.24 -11.28 -7.43
N VAL A 312 5.60 -11.77 -6.24
CA VAL A 312 6.35 -11.00 -5.24
C VAL A 312 7.78 -10.73 -5.71
N GLU A 313 8.46 -11.69 -6.33
CA GLU A 313 9.80 -11.49 -6.93
C GLU A 313 9.79 -10.34 -7.94
N ARG A 314 8.77 -10.31 -8.80
CA ARG A 314 8.63 -9.25 -9.79
C ARG A 314 8.27 -7.91 -9.16
N CYS A 315 7.55 -7.88 -8.04
CA CYS A 315 7.31 -6.64 -7.29
C CYS A 315 8.63 -6.04 -6.77
N ILE A 316 9.50 -6.89 -6.19
CA ILE A 316 10.83 -6.47 -5.70
C ILE A 316 11.70 -5.96 -6.87
N GLU A 317 11.67 -6.66 -8.00
CA GLU A 317 12.41 -6.28 -9.21
C GLU A 317 11.93 -4.94 -9.80
N LEU A 318 10.60 -4.70 -9.86
CA LEU A 318 10.03 -3.48 -10.44
C LEU A 318 10.49 -2.22 -9.71
N VAL A 319 10.77 -2.32 -8.41
CA VAL A 319 11.31 -1.23 -7.58
C VAL A 319 12.82 -1.35 -7.37
N ARG A 320 13.50 -2.24 -8.10
CA ARG A 320 14.95 -2.46 -8.04
C ARG A 320 15.47 -2.71 -6.62
N GLY A 321 14.62 -3.23 -5.74
CA GLY A 321 14.93 -3.41 -4.33
C GLY A 321 15.13 -2.12 -3.52
N GLU A 322 14.85 -0.95 -4.09
CA GLU A 322 15.02 0.37 -3.45
C GLU A 322 13.83 0.70 -2.54
N VAL A 323 12.62 0.24 -2.90
CA VAL A 323 11.39 0.44 -2.13
C VAL A 323 11.03 -0.84 -1.37
N PRO A 324 10.74 -0.78 -0.05
CA PRO A 324 10.40 -1.96 0.73
C PRO A 324 9.05 -2.56 0.33
N VAL A 325 9.01 -3.89 0.23
CA VAL A 325 7.82 -4.66 -0.18
C VAL A 325 7.17 -5.32 1.04
N TYR A 326 5.88 -5.03 1.27
CA TYR A 326 5.08 -5.63 2.34
C TYR A 326 3.87 -6.37 1.76
N THR A 327 3.95 -7.70 1.66
CA THR A 327 2.88 -8.47 1.01
C THR A 327 1.63 -8.56 1.88
N GLN A 328 0.47 -8.41 1.25
CA GLN A 328 -0.83 -8.50 1.92
C GLN A 328 -1.44 -9.87 1.66
N MET A 329 -1.70 -10.64 2.72
CA MET A 329 -2.28 -11.98 2.65
C MET A 329 -3.73 -11.97 3.13
N PHE A 330 -4.54 -12.89 2.63
CA PHE A 330 -5.94 -13.01 3.02
C PHE A 330 -6.27 -14.45 3.42
N PRO A 331 -6.67 -14.72 4.67
CA PRO A 331 -6.86 -16.08 5.17
C PRO A 331 -8.15 -16.72 4.67
N ARG A 332 -8.96 -15.98 3.91
CA ARG A 332 -10.23 -16.45 3.35
C ARG A 332 -10.16 -16.66 1.85
N HIS A 333 -10.96 -17.60 1.36
CA HIS A 333 -11.23 -17.81 -0.06
C HIS A 333 -12.70 -17.60 -0.38
N ARG A 334 -12.98 -17.35 -1.67
CA ARG A 334 -14.35 -17.19 -2.15
C ARG A 334 -15.09 -18.52 -2.13
N ASN A 335 -16.36 -18.47 -1.78
CA ASN A 335 -17.31 -19.50 -2.13
C ASN A 335 -17.49 -19.53 -3.65
N ALA A 336 -17.38 -20.71 -4.26
CA ALA A 336 -17.46 -20.87 -5.71
C ALA A 336 -18.84 -20.46 -6.27
N GLU A 337 -19.90 -20.69 -5.51
CA GLU A 337 -21.29 -20.42 -5.88
C GLU A 337 -21.68 -18.95 -5.60
N THR A 338 -21.46 -18.47 -4.38
CA THR A 338 -21.92 -17.12 -3.98
C THR A 338 -20.91 -16.02 -4.27
N ARG A 339 -19.65 -16.39 -4.58
CA ARG A 339 -18.51 -15.47 -4.79
C ARG A 339 -18.15 -14.61 -3.57
N GLN A 340 -18.76 -14.86 -2.40
CA GLN A 340 -18.47 -14.19 -1.14
C GLN A 340 -17.27 -14.84 -0.44
N TRP A 341 -16.56 -14.08 0.39
CA TRP A 341 -15.33 -14.50 1.06
C TRP A 341 -15.57 -15.28 2.37
N CYS A 342 -16.24 -16.45 2.29
CA CYS A 342 -16.77 -17.13 3.49
C CYS A 342 -15.87 -18.05 4.23
N TYR A 343 -14.91 -18.63 3.54
CA TYR A 343 -14.27 -19.84 4.01
C TYR A 343 -12.82 -19.55 4.29
N TYR A 344 -12.34 -20.05 5.41
CA TYR A 344 -10.91 -20.00 5.72
C TYR A 344 -10.19 -21.08 4.93
N PHE A 345 -9.00 -20.73 4.43
CA PHE A 345 -8.04 -21.72 4.01
C PHE A 345 -7.66 -22.66 5.16
N ASP A 346 -7.24 -23.85 4.78
CA ASP A 346 -6.40 -24.71 5.60
C ASP A 346 -5.14 -23.93 6.03
N ASP A 347 -4.73 -24.01 7.30
CA ASP A 347 -3.53 -23.31 7.77
C ASP A 347 -2.29 -23.67 6.95
N ASP A 348 -2.10 -24.94 6.63
CA ASP A 348 -0.93 -25.40 5.87
C ASP A 348 -0.97 -24.86 4.45
N GLU A 349 -2.16 -24.74 3.86
CA GLU A 349 -2.36 -24.16 2.52
C GLU A 349 -2.09 -22.65 2.53
N PHE A 350 -2.68 -21.90 3.46
CA PHE A 350 -2.42 -20.47 3.61
C PHE A 350 -0.94 -20.18 3.86
N LEU A 351 -0.31 -20.92 4.78
CA LEU A 351 1.10 -20.74 5.11
C LEU A 351 2.01 -21.12 3.94
N ARG A 352 1.71 -22.18 3.18
CA ARG A 352 2.50 -22.57 2.01
C ARG A 352 2.34 -21.55 0.87
N ASP A 353 1.12 -21.23 0.49
CA ASP A 353 0.84 -20.52 -0.77
C ASP A 353 1.04 -19.02 -0.64
N GLN A 354 0.65 -18.41 0.48
CA GLN A 354 0.69 -16.95 0.62
C GLN A 354 1.92 -16.53 1.44
N ALA A 355 2.07 -17.06 2.65
CA ALA A 355 3.11 -16.60 3.57
C ALA A 355 4.51 -17.04 3.17
N ARG A 356 4.72 -18.36 3.03
CA ARG A 356 6.03 -18.93 2.70
C ARG A 356 6.47 -18.54 1.30
N ALA A 357 5.56 -18.56 0.32
CA ALA A 357 5.84 -18.06 -1.03
C ALA A 357 6.32 -16.60 -1.04
N SER A 358 5.68 -15.70 -0.27
CA SER A 358 6.12 -14.31 -0.11
C SER A 358 7.51 -14.24 0.53
N LEU A 359 7.72 -14.99 1.61
CA LEU A 359 8.99 -15.02 2.34
C LEU A 359 10.11 -15.72 1.58
N ASP A 360 9.83 -16.55 0.58
CA ASP A 360 10.80 -17.22 -0.30
C ASP A 360 11.12 -16.42 -1.57
N ALA A 361 10.37 -15.36 -1.86
CA ALA A 361 10.58 -14.52 -3.03
C ALA A 361 11.91 -13.75 -2.92
N ARG A 362 12.78 -13.92 -3.91
CA ARG A 362 14.09 -13.25 -3.99
C ARG A 362 14.30 -12.69 -5.39
N TRP A 363 14.86 -11.49 -5.47
CA TRP A 363 15.38 -10.95 -6.72
C TRP A 363 16.86 -10.62 -6.54
N VAL A 364 17.69 -11.02 -7.51
CA VAL A 364 19.13 -10.73 -7.49
C VAL A 364 19.41 -9.66 -8.53
N ASP A 365 19.97 -8.53 -8.11
CA ASP A 365 20.26 -7.42 -9.00
C ASP A 365 21.54 -7.63 -9.83
N ALA A 366 21.82 -6.70 -10.74
CA ALA A 366 22.99 -6.76 -11.61
C ALA A 366 24.33 -6.74 -10.87
N ARG A 367 24.36 -6.32 -9.59
CA ARG A 367 25.53 -6.32 -8.72
C ARG A 367 25.63 -7.60 -7.87
N GLY A 368 24.73 -8.57 -8.08
CA GLY A 368 24.69 -9.81 -7.31
C GLY A 368 24.00 -9.67 -5.94
N ARG A 369 23.38 -8.52 -5.63
CA ARG A 369 22.72 -8.31 -4.34
C ARG A 369 21.35 -8.98 -4.34
N THR A 370 21.05 -9.72 -3.27
CA THR A 370 19.76 -10.39 -3.10
C THR A 370 18.79 -9.51 -2.32
N HIS A 371 17.67 -9.19 -2.95
CA HIS A 371 16.56 -8.42 -2.39
C HIS A 371 15.40 -9.34 -1.99
N ARG A 372 14.70 -9.00 -0.91
CA ARG A 372 13.59 -9.77 -0.32
C ARG A 372 12.48 -8.84 0.18
N VAL A 373 11.34 -9.41 0.54
CA VAL A 373 10.26 -8.66 1.19
C VAL A 373 10.72 -8.07 2.53
N ALA A 374 10.25 -6.87 2.83
CA ALA A 374 10.47 -6.21 4.12
C ALA A 374 9.49 -6.70 5.20
N GLY A 375 8.35 -7.28 4.79
CA GLY A 375 7.42 -7.90 5.72
C GLY A 375 6.22 -8.53 5.04
N ILE A 376 5.37 -9.15 5.85
CA ILE A 376 4.09 -9.72 5.45
C ILE A 376 3.02 -9.23 6.42
N ALA A 377 1.79 -9.05 5.92
CA ALA A 377 0.66 -8.61 6.71
C ALA A 377 -0.55 -9.50 6.46
N VAL A 378 -1.34 -9.75 7.50
CA VAL A 378 -2.65 -10.40 7.37
C VAL A 378 -3.70 -9.33 7.28
N TRP A 379 -4.41 -9.30 6.15
CA TRP A 379 -5.66 -8.57 6.03
C TRP A 379 -6.81 -9.55 6.30
N ASP A 380 -7.80 -9.14 7.08
CA ASP A 380 -9.12 -9.78 7.16
C ASP A 380 -10.14 -8.73 7.60
N TYR A 381 -11.43 -9.05 7.51
CA TYR A 381 -12.51 -8.16 7.89
C TYR A 381 -13.59 -8.93 8.65
N TYR A 382 -13.79 -8.56 9.92
CA TYR A 382 -14.71 -9.26 10.84
C TYR A 382 -16.15 -9.29 10.32
N ASN A 383 -16.60 -8.21 9.70
CA ASN A 383 -17.97 -8.12 9.21
C ASN A 383 -18.23 -9.03 8.00
N TYR A 384 -17.23 -9.74 7.45
CA TYR A 384 -17.52 -10.80 6.49
C TYR A 384 -18.43 -11.86 7.08
N VAL A 385 -18.41 -12.09 8.39
CA VAL A 385 -19.32 -13.05 9.04
C VAL A 385 -20.79 -12.74 8.76
N ARG A 386 -21.15 -11.45 8.62
CA ARG A 386 -22.51 -11.03 8.25
C ARG A 386 -22.97 -11.62 6.91
N LEU A 387 -22.06 -11.85 5.98
CA LEU A 387 -22.41 -12.39 4.65
C LEU A 387 -22.87 -13.86 4.71
N TYR A 388 -22.66 -14.56 5.83
CA TYR A 388 -23.02 -15.97 6.01
C TYR A 388 -24.13 -16.17 7.05
N HIS A 389 -24.67 -15.08 7.56
CA HIS A 389 -25.77 -15.05 8.52
C HIS A 389 -26.92 -14.23 7.94
N ASP A 390 -27.87 -14.90 7.30
CA ASP A 390 -29.07 -14.26 6.73
C ASP A 390 -29.90 -13.52 7.79
N ASP A 391 -29.78 -13.94 9.05
CA ASP A 391 -30.41 -13.39 10.25
C ASP A 391 -29.54 -12.38 10.99
N TRP A 392 -28.47 -11.85 10.38
CA TRP A 392 -27.54 -10.92 11.04
C TRP A 392 -28.23 -9.76 11.78
N HIS A 393 -29.30 -9.21 11.20
CA HIS A 393 -30.06 -8.10 11.78
C HIS A 393 -30.89 -8.49 13.01
N ASP A 394 -31.15 -9.79 13.19
CA ASP A 394 -31.90 -10.34 14.30
C ASP A 394 -30.98 -10.85 15.43
N LEU A 395 -29.66 -10.94 15.19
CA LEU A 395 -28.68 -11.35 16.18
C LEU A 395 -28.53 -10.30 17.29
N SER A 396 -28.47 -10.77 18.53
CA SER A 396 -28.12 -9.93 19.68
C SER A 396 -26.64 -9.56 19.68
N ASN A 397 -26.28 -8.47 20.36
CA ASN A 397 -24.88 -8.08 20.59
C ASN A 397 -24.03 -9.22 21.19
N ARG A 398 -24.64 -10.07 22.03
CA ARG A 398 -23.97 -11.26 22.59
C ARG A 398 -23.66 -12.30 21.52
N GLU A 399 -24.57 -12.55 20.59
CA GLU A 399 -24.36 -13.50 19.49
C GLU A 399 -23.33 -12.97 18.49
N ILE A 400 -23.40 -11.69 18.14
CA ILE A 400 -22.39 -11.01 17.31
C ILE A 400 -21.00 -11.11 17.95
N SER A 401 -20.89 -10.79 19.25
CA SER A 401 -19.63 -10.91 19.99
C SER A 401 -19.13 -12.36 20.03
N ALA A 402 -20.01 -13.35 20.18
CA ALA A 402 -19.61 -14.76 20.12
C ALA A 402 -19.01 -15.15 18.77
N LEU A 403 -19.63 -14.72 17.66
CA LEU A 403 -19.10 -14.92 16.30
C LEU A 403 -17.74 -14.25 16.10
N TRP A 404 -17.57 -13.01 16.58
CA TRP A 404 -16.28 -12.33 16.53
C TRP A 404 -15.21 -13.00 17.40
N ASN A 405 -15.59 -13.57 18.54
CA ASN A 405 -14.65 -14.35 19.37
C ASN A 405 -14.15 -15.64 18.68
N GLU A 406 -14.94 -16.24 17.79
CA GLU A 406 -14.50 -17.37 16.96
C GLU A 406 -13.45 -16.93 15.93
N ILE A 407 -13.65 -15.76 15.31
CA ILE A 407 -12.67 -15.14 14.40
C ILE A 407 -11.39 -14.77 15.16
N ASP A 408 -11.48 -14.20 16.36
CA ASP A 408 -10.34 -13.91 17.23
C ASP A 408 -9.49 -15.15 17.48
N ALA A 409 -10.12 -16.27 17.87
CA ALA A 409 -9.42 -17.51 18.13
C ALA A 409 -8.66 -17.99 16.89
N ARG A 410 -9.27 -17.87 15.71
CA ARG A 410 -8.64 -18.20 14.44
C ARG A 410 -7.45 -17.30 14.12
N HIS A 411 -7.58 -15.99 14.32
CA HIS A 411 -6.50 -15.03 14.10
C HIS A 411 -5.33 -15.24 15.05
N VAL A 412 -5.59 -15.52 16.33
CA VAL A 412 -4.54 -15.81 17.33
C VAL A 412 -3.73 -17.05 16.93
N GLU A 413 -4.40 -18.13 16.52
CA GLU A 413 -3.72 -19.33 16.01
C GLU A 413 -2.86 -19.01 14.77
N LEU A 414 -3.41 -18.22 13.84
CA LEU A 414 -2.76 -17.84 12.60
C LEU A 414 -1.52 -16.96 12.83
N TYR A 415 -1.63 -15.89 13.63
CA TYR A 415 -0.49 -15.04 13.98
C TYR A 415 0.59 -15.82 14.74
N GLY A 416 0.19 -16.74 15.61
CA GLY A 416 1.13 -17.65 16.26
C GLY A 416 1.91 -18.51 15.25
N ALA A 417 1.27 -18.99 14.20
CA ALA A 417 1.92 -19.75 13.14
C ALA A 417 2.81 -18.88 12.23
N LEU A 418 2.32 -17.71 11.82
CA LEU A 418 3.06 -16.75 11.00
C LEU A 418 4.30 -16.22 11.72
N ARG A 419 4.21 -15.94 13.02
CA ARG A 419 5.37 -15.50 13.81
C ARG A 419 6.47 -16.55 13.84
N ARG A 420 6.12 -17.83 14.04
CA ARG A 420 7.08 -18.94 13.97
C ARG A 420 7.72 -19.00 12.59
N LEU A 421 6.91 -18.91 11.54
CA LEU A 421 7.37 -18.90 10.15
C LEU A 421 8.35 -17.75 9.90
N VAL A 422 7.98 -16.51 10.20
CA VAL A 422 8.84 -15.32 10.02
C VAL A 422 10.15 -15.44 10.80
N SER A 423 10.12 -16.00 12.01
CA SER A 423 11.34 -16.25 12.80
C SER A 423 12.30 -17.24 12.14
N GLU A 424 11.80 -18.18 11.33
CA GLU A 424 12.66 -19.08 10.52
C GLU A 424 13.45 -18.30 9.46
N TYR A 425 12.89 -17.21 8.93
CA TYR A 425 13.51 -16.36 7.90
C TYR A 425 14.44 -15.29 8.48
N ALA A 426 14.19 -14.87 9.73
CA ALA A 426 15.08 -13.96 10.44
C ALA A 426 16.46 -14.59 10.70
N VAL A 427 16.48 -15.86 11.11
CA VAL A 427 17.73 -16.57 11.47
C VAL A 427 18.49 -17.10 10.24
N ALA A 428 17.81 -17.29 9.10
CA ALA A 428 18.42 -17.85 7.90
C ALA A 428 19.26 -16.84 7.10
N GLY A 429 19.25 -15.54 7.45
CA GLY A 429 20.03 -14.49 6.78
C GLY A 429 21.55 -14.71 6.81
N ASP A 430 22.06 -15.40 7.85
CA ASP A 430 23.51 -15.62 8.04
C ASP A 430 24.02 -16.96 7.49
N ALA A 431 23.15 -17.94 7.18
CA ALA A 431 23.56 -19.33 6.93
C ALA A 431 23.48 -19.80 5.47
N VAL A 432 22.93 -19.00 4.55
CA VAL A 432 22.65 -19.43 3.16
C VAL A 432 23.76 -19.04 2.17
N ALA A 433 24.81 -18.34 2.63
CA ALA A 433 26.00 -18.10 1.81
C ALA A 433 26.78 -19.39 1.45
N ASP A 434 26.56 -20.50 2.16
CA ASP A 434 27.33 -21.74 2.03
C ASP A 434 26.55 -22.91 1.41
N GLY A 435 25.77 -22.70 0.33
CA GLY A 435 25.32 -23.78 -0.57
C GLY A 435 24.62 -25.02 0.03
N ALA A 436 24.27 -24.98 1.32
CA ALA A 436 23.77 -26.13 2.06
C ALA A 436 22.26 -26.13 1.98
N LYS A 437 21.74 -27.05 1.16
CA LYS A 437 20.32 -27.36 1.09
C LYS A 437 19.80 -27.62 2.52
N PRO A 438 18.82 -26.87 3.04
CA PRO A 438 18.34 -27.09 4.39
C PRO A 438 17.78 -28.51 4.49
N ALA A 439 18.26 -29.27 5.47
CA ALA A 439 17.77 -30.61 5.75
C ALA A 439 16.26 -30.53 6.01
N ALA A 440 15.48 -31.32 5.26
CA ALA A 440 14.04 -31.42 5.45
C ALA A 440 13.76 -31.83 6.90
N ARG A 441 13.33 -30.88 7.73
CA ARG A 441 12.97 -31.13 9.11
C ARG A 441 11.54 -31.67 9.11
N GLU A 442 11.36 -32.91 9.54
CA GLU A 442 10.04 -33.52 9.70
C GLU A 442 9.16 -32.63 10.60
N LEU A 443 8.04 -32.16 10.04
CA LEU A 443 7.03 -31.44 10.79
C LEU A 443 6.43 -32.36 11.86
N PRO A 444 6.17 -31.88 13.09
CA PRO A 444 5.53 -32.68 14.12
C PRO A 444 4.13 -33.13 13.68
N ALA A 445 3.76 -34.35 14.06
CA ALA A 445 2.49 -34.95 13.70
C ALA A 445 1.29 -34.06 14.11
N ARG A 446 0.41 -33.80 13.12
CA ARG A 446 -0.79 -32.96 13.21
C ARG A 446 -1.66 -33.31 14.44
N PRO A 447 -2.11 -32.32 15.25
CA PRO A 447 -3.27 -32.52 16.11
C PRO A 447 -4.52 -32.74 15.25
N LYS A 448 -5.39 -33.66 15.68
CA LYS A 448 -6.65 -33.97 14.98
C LYS A 448 -7.53 -32.71 14.96
N ARG A 449 -7.83 -32.22 13.75
CA ARG A 449 -8.68 -31.05 13.53
C ARG A 449 -10.06 -31.18 14.16
N PHE A 450 -10.53 -30.07 14.72
CA PHE A 450 -11.95 -29.78 14.83
C PHE A 450 -12.56 -29.80 13.42
N ALA A 451 -13.41 -30.79 13.17
CA ALA A 451 -14.29 -30.76 12.00
C ALA A 451 -15.20 -29.54 12.15
N GLN A 452 -15.02 -28.54 11.27
CA GLN A 452 -16.01 -27.49 11.06
C GLN A 452 -17.36 -28.17 10.83
N ARG A 453 -18.27 -28.02 11.79
CA ARG A 453 -19.65 -28.43 11.64
C ARG A 453 -20.24 -27.59 10.52
N ARG A 454 -20.48 -28.21 9.36
CA ARG A 454 -21.39 -27.66 8.34
C ARG A 454 -22.71 -27.30 9.03
N PRO A 455 -23.22 -26.07 8.93
CA PRO A 455 -24.61 -25.82 9.26
C PRO A 455 -25.45 -26.61 8.26
N ALA A 456 -26.22 -27.56 8.78
CA ALA A 456 -27.16 -28.34 7.99
C ALA A 456 -28.24 -27.39 7.45
N GLN A 457 -28.13 -27.00 6.17
CA GLN A 457 -29.22 -26.40 5.43
C GLN A 457 -30.41 -27.38 5.41
N LYS A 458 -31.35 -27.19 6.35
CA LYS A 458 -32.68 -27.77 6.24
C LYS A 458 -33.41 -27.03 5.13
N LEU A 459 -33.33 -27.56 3.92
CA LEU A 459 -34.28 -27.27 2.85
C LEU A 459 -35.69 -27.62 3.36
N GLN A 460 -36.49 -26.60 3.73
CA GLN A 460 -37.91 -26.77 3.92
C GLN A 460 -38.55 -27.08 2.57
N LYS A 461 -38.98 -28.34 2.40
CA LYS A 461 -39.95 -28.75 1.40
C LYS A 461 -41.26 -28.00 1.64
N ALA A 462 -41.46 -26.88 0.95
CA ALA A 462 -42.78 -26.32 0.78
C ALA A 462 -43.57 -27.20 -0.20
N GLN A 463 -44.57 -27.89 0.35
CA GLN A 463 -45.59 -28.64 -0.35
C GLN A 463 -46.42 -27.69 -1.24
N SER A 464 -46.20 -27.72 -2.55
CA SER A 464 -47.20 -27.26 -3.52
C SER A 464 -48.09 -28.43 -3.90
N VAL A 465 -49.18 -28.59 -3.16
CA VAL A 465 -50.35 -29.39 -3.52
C VAL A 465 -50.90 -28.87 -4.85
N LYS A 466 -50.69 -29.62 -5.95
CA LYS A 466 -51.43 -29.41 -7.20
C LYS A 466 -52.90 -29.75 -6.96
N ARG A 467 -53.69 -28.74 -6.67
CA ARG A 467 -55.15 -28.82 -6.61
C ARG A 467 -55.70 -28.68 -8.04
N THR A 468 -56.09 -29.80 -8.60
CA THR A 468 -56.88 -29.90 -9.83
C THR A 468 -58.20 -29.15 -9.63
N VAL A 469 -58.38 -28.00 -10.28
CA VAL A 469 -59.70 -27.36 -10.43
C VAL A 469 -60.11 -27.47 -11.88
N ARG A 470 -61.17 -28.26 -12.05
CA ARG A 470 -61.91 -28.53 -13.27
C ARG A 470 -62.88 -27.37 -13.48
N THR A 471 -62.60 -26.46 -14.41
CA THR A 471 -63.57 -25.45 -14.85
C THR A 471 -64.28 -25.94 -16.11
N THR A 472 -65.55 -26.30 -15.92
CA THR A 472 -66.56 -26.42 -16.96
C THR A 472 -66.96 -25.03 -17.45
N SER A 473 -66.89 -24.78 -18.75
CA SER A 473 -67.59 -23.66 -19.40
C SER A 473 -68.27 -24.14 -20.67
N SER A 474 -69.59 -24.28 -20.59
CA SER A 474 -70.49 -24.40 -21.73
C SER A 474 -71.26 -23.09 -21.92
N SER A 475 -71.73 -22.87 -23.15
CA SER A 475 -72.48 -21.71 -23.68
C SER A 475 -71.61 -20.48 -23.97
N GLY A 476 -71.64 -19.84 -25.13
CA GLY A 476 -72.50 -19.98 -26.31
C GLY A 476 -72.78 -18.60 -26.87
N ARG A 477 -72.25 -18.25 -28.05
CA ARG A 477 -72.90 -17.41 -29.07
C ARG A 477 -71.98 -17.23 -30.26
N GLY A 478 -72.41 -17.80 -31.39
CA GLY A 478 -71.83 -17.53 -32.69
C GLY A 478 -72.37 -16.24 -33.27
N THR A 479 -71.48 -15.46 -33.88
CA THR A 479 -71.84 -14.40 -34.82
C THR A 479 -71.00 -14.53 -36.09
N ARG A 480 -71.75 -14.54 -37.19
CA ARG A 480 -71.42 -14.56 -38.63
C ARG A 480 -70.25 -13.69 -39.10
N GLY A 481 -69.56 -14.20 -40.13
CA GLY A 481 -68.92 -13.47 -41.25
C GLY A 481 -68.08 -14.45 -42.08
N LYS A 482 -68.55 -15.04 -43.20
CA LYS A 482 -68.42 -14.54 -44.60
C LYS A 482 -67.11 -13.77 -44.79
N THR A 483 -66.08 -14.29 -45.47
CA THR A 483 -65.85 -14.52 -46.94
C THR A 483 -64.39 -15.03 -47.02
N ARG A 484 -63.88 -15.80 -47.97
CA ARG A 484 -64.26 -16.23 -49.32
C ARG A 484 -63.51 -17.53 -49.61
#